data_AF-A0A098BYQ5-F1
#
_entry.id   AF-A0A098BYQ5-F1
#
_cell.length_a   1.000
_cell.length_b   1.000
_cell.length_c   1.000
_cell.angle_alpha   90.00
_cell.angle_beta   90.00
_cell.angle_gamma   90.00
#
_symmetry.space_group_name_H-M   'P 1'
#
loop_
_entity.id
_entity.type
_entity.pdbx_description
1 polymer ?
#
loop_
_entity_poly.entity_id
_entity_poly.type
_entity_poly.pdbx_seq_one_letter_code
_entity_poly.pdbx_strand_id
1 'polypeptide(L)' 'FIENYFKLKFTIYCTQIQDHDYICELSDCLSRINSTLIDLCVDIWLYISNNLLKLKIIKSEV' A
#
# COMPACT_ATOMS: atom_id res chain seq x y z
N PHE A 1 -28.88 1.95 13.13
CA PHE A 1 -27.92 2.21 14.23
C PHE A 1 -26.48 2.20 13.71
N ILE A 2 -25.98 1.08 13.22
CA ILE A 2 -24.57 0.96 12.78
C ILE A 2 -24.21 1.95 11.66
N GLU A 3 -25.01 2.01 10.59
CA GLU A 3 -24.76 2.91 9.46
C GLU A 3 -24.82 4.40 9.85
N ASN A 4 -25.79 4.79 10.68
CA ASN A 4 -25.99 6.19 11.05
C ASN A 4 -24.93 6.73 12.04
N TYR A 5 -24.44 5.90 12.95
CA TYR A 5 -23.47 6.32 13.97
C TYR A 5 -22.02 6.08 13.54
N PHE A 6 -21.74 4.95 12.89
CA PHE A 6 -20.37 4.54 12.56
C PHE A 6 -20.03 4.64 11.07
N LYS A 7 -21.01 4.93 10.20
CA LYS A 7 -20.84 4.99 8.74
C LYS A 7 -20.24 3.70 8.15
N LEU A 8 -20.55 2.57 8.77
CA LEU A 8 -20.14 1.25 8.30
C LEU A 8 -21.35 0.51 7.72
N LYS A 9 -21.13 -0.19 6.60
CA LYS A 9 -22.13 -1.05 5.98
C LYS A 9 -22.25 -2.33 6.80
N PHE A 10 -23.47 -2.70 7.17
CA PHE A 10 -23.72 -3.91 7.94
C PHE A 10 -23.80 -5.15 7.04
N THR A 11 -23.11 -6.22 7.41
CA THR A 11 -23.19 -7.52 6.72
C THR A 11 -24.26 -8.38 7.38
N ILE A 12 -25.30 -8.72 6.61
CA ILE A 12 -26.48 -9.48 7.08
C ILE A 12 -26.15 -10.96 7.31
N TYR A 13 -25.22 -11.50 6.51
CA TYR A 13 -24.84 -12.92 6.55
C TYR A 13 -23.44 -13.06 7.15
N CYS A 14 -23.40 -13.38 8.43
CA CYS A 14 -22.18 -13.50 9.20
C CYS A 14 -22.42 -14.55 10.29
N THR A 15 -21.35 -15.23 10.72
CA THR A 15 -21.43 -16.15 11.86
C THR A 15 -21.20 -15.37 13.16
N GLN A 16 -20.61 -15.99 14.20
CA GLN A 16 -20.19 -15.25 15.40
C GLN A 16 -19.19 -14.12 15.06
N ILE A 17 -18.42 -14.29 14.00
CA ILE A 17 -17.40 -13.34 13.52
C ILE A 17 -17.68 -13.00 12.06
N GLN A 18 -17.27 -11.81 11.64
CA GLN A 18 -17.34 -11.34 10.26
C GLN A 18 -16.52 -12.24 9.31
N ASP A 19 -16.91 -12.27 8.04
CA ASP A 19 -16.21 -12.95 6.95
C ASP A 19 -14.80 -12.39 6.67
N HIS A 20 -14.55 -11.13 7.02
CA HIS A 20 -13.28 -10.42 6.80
C HIS A 20 -12.84 -10.30 5.33
N ASP A 21 -13.70 -10.65 4.37
CA ASP A 21 -13.39 -10.61 2.93
C ASP A 21 -12.96 -9.21 2.47
N TYR A 22 -13.58 -8.15 2.99
CA TYR A 22 -13.18 -6.77 2.66
C TYR A 22 -11.75 -6.43 3.13
N ILE A 23 -11.29 -7.03 4.24
CA ILE A 23 -9.93 -6.82 4.74
C ILE A 23 -8.95 -7.56 3.84
N CYS A 24 -9.29 -8.77 3.42
CA CYS A 24 -8.50 -9.55 2.47
C CYS A 24 -8.36 -8.78 1.15
N GLU A 25 -9.47 -8.29 0.57
CA GLU A 25 -9.46 -7.52 -0.67
C GLU A 25 -8.61 -6.25 -0.55
N LEU A 26 -8.74 -5.50 0.55
CA LEU A 26 -7.94 -4.31 0.81
C LEU A 26 -6.45 -4.66 0.93
N SER A 27 -6.13 -5.73 1.65
CA SER A 27 -4.74 -6.18 1.86
C SER A 27 -4.12 -6.65 0.55
N ASP A 28 -4.86 -7.35 -0.31
CA ASP A 28 -4.41 -7.77 -1.63
C ASP A 28 -4.20 -6.57 -2.56
N CYS A 29 -5.05 -5.54 -2.49
CA CYS A 29 -4.85 -4.28 -3.21
C CYS A 29 -3.55 -3.60 -2.77
N LEU A 30 -3.34 -3.46 -1.45
CA LEU A 30 -2.13 -2.87 -0.89
C LEU A 30 -0.88 -3.68 -1.26
N SER A 31 -0.94 -5.01 -1.22
CA SER A 31 0.16 -5.87 -1.61
C SER A 31 0.57 -5.66 -3.06
N ARG A 32 -0.39 -5.52 -3.99
CA ARG A 32 -0.10 -5.25 -5.40
C ARG A 32 0.57 -3.89 -5.60
N ILE A 33 0.07 -2.86 -4.92
CA ILE A 33 0.68 -1.52 -4.95
C ILE A 33 2.12 -1.59 -4.44
N ASN A 34 2.34 -2.28 -3.32
CA ASN A 34 3.67 -2.44 -2.73
C ASN A 34 4.63 -3.15 -3.68
N SER A 35 4.20 -4.21 -4.36
CA SER A 35 5.02 -4.90 -5.35
C SER A 35 5.45 -3.97 -6.48
N THR A 36 4.54 -3.14 -7.01
CA THR A 36 4.88 -2.14 -8.04
C THR A 36 5.87 -1.08 -7.52
N LEU A 37 5.71 -0.63 -6.27
CA LEU A 37 6.64 0.34 -5.67
C LEU A 37 8.01 -0.27 -5.40
N ILE A 38 8.07 -1.54 -4.99
CA ILE A 38 9.34 -2.25 -4.80
C ILE A 38 10.08 -2.36 -6.14
N ASP A 39 9.37 -2.73 -7.21
CA ASP A 39 9.94 -2.81 -8.55
C ASP A 39 10.52 -1.46 -8.99
N LEU A 40 9.75 -0.38 -8.80
CA LEU A 40 10.22 0.99 -9.05
C LEU A 40 11.46 1.36 -8.24
N CYS A 41 11.49 1.02 -6.95
CA CYS A 41 12.65 1.29 -6.09
C CYS A 41 13.90 0.54 -6.54
N VAL A 42 13.74 -0.72 -6.97
CA VAL A 42 14.82 -1.54 -7.52
C VAL A 42 15.35 -0.93 -8.82
N ASP A 43 14.46 -0.50 -9.72
CA ASP A 43 14.85 0.15 -10.98
C ASP A 43 15.59 1.46 -10.74
N ILE A 44 15.08 2.33 -9.86
CA ILE A 44 15.76 3.58 -9.51
C ILE A 44 17.16 3.29 -8.94
N TRP A 45 17.29 2.30 -8.08
CA TRP A 45 18.58 1.90 -7.52
C TRP A 45 19.56 1.40 -8.60
N LEU A 46 19.07 0.59 -9.55
CA LEU A 46 19.87 0.12 -10.69
C LEU A 46 20.29 1.29 -11.60
N TYR A 47 19.41 2.25 -11.85
CA TYR A 47 19.72 3.43 -12.66
C TYR A 47 20.75 4.34 -11.99
N ILE A 48 20.70 4.50 -10.66
CA ILE A 48 21.73 5.22 -9.91
C ILE A 48 23.06 4.46 -9.97
N SER A 49 23.05 3.15 -9.76
CA SER A 49 24.25 2.29 -9.80
C SER A 49 24.93 2.30 -11.18
N ASN A 50 24.15 2.36 -12.25
CA ASN A 50 24.64 2.46 -13.63
C ASN A 50 25.02 3.89 -14.05
N ASN A 51 25.03 4.86 -13.13
CA ASN A 51 25.29 6.28 -13.39
C ASN A 51 24.35 6.93 -14.43
N LEU A 52 23.17 6.35 -14.67
CA LEU A 52 22.13 6.94 -15.53
C LEU A 52 21.42 8.08 -14.79
N LEU A 53 21.21 7.93 -13.49
CA LEU A 53 20.66 8.94 -12.59
C LEU A 53 21.69 9.34 -11.53
N LYS A 54 21.70 10.61 -11.13
CA LYS A 54 22.52 11.12 -10.02
C LYS A 54 21.63 11.81 -8.99
N LEU A 55 21.91 11.56 -7.71
CA LEU A 55 21.23 12.24 -6.61
C LEU A 55 21.64 13.71 -6.56
N LYS A 56 20.68 14.59 -6.32
CA LYS A 56 20.94 16.01 -6.12
C LYS A 56 21.58 16.19 -4.74
N ILE A 57 22.81 16.69 -4.71
CA ILE A 57 23.54 16.93 -3.46
C ILE A 57 23.02 18.23 -2.83
N ILE A 58 22.49 18.13 -1.61
CA ILE A 58 22.14 19.29 -0.78
C ILE A 58 23.32 19.55 0.16
N LYS A 59 23.86 20.77 0.13
CA LYS A 59 25.09 21.15 0.88
C LYS A 59 24.99 20.98 2.40
N SER A 60 23.81 20.72 2.97
CA SER A 60 23.60 20.47 4.40
C SER A 60 23.44 19.01 4.77
N GLU A 61 23.59 18.07 3.83
CA GLU A 61 23.41 16.63 4.08
C GLU A 61 24.75 15.90 4.36
N VAL A 62 25.85 16.62 4.61
CA VAL A 62 27.12 16.08 5.14
C VAL A 62 27.69 17.02 6.20
#